data_AF-A0A4Y5YMD7-F1
#
_entry.id   AF-A0A4Y5YMD7-F1
#
_cell.length_a   1.000
_cell.length_b   1.000
_cell.length_c   1.000
_cell.angle_alpha   90.00
_cell.angle_beta   90.00
_cell.angle_gamma   90.00
#
_symmetry.space_group_name_H-M   'P 1'
#
loop_
_entity.id
_entity.type
_entity.pdbx_description
1 polymer ?
#
loop_
_entity_poly.entity_id
_entity_poly.type
_entity_poly.pdbx_seq_one_letter_code
_entity_poly.pdbx_strand_id
1 'polypeptide(L)'
;MTTTAVREADVTAPPFRRRAELIIAGIGMAACAVLQGGFALVITRSDDATLESTIVPALRAAGLDLADADAHVVLNTMAAWFGFSFIIVALCTAIGFFFARLRPRRRATGLFFLAAGLACLFGTQFVLYPVAFFFLVSAALFAVRTATPRSSS
;
A
#
# COMPACT_ATOMS: atom_id res chain seq x y z
N MET A 1 10.02 -45.52 35.87
CA MET A 1 10.94 -45.07 34.80
C MET A 1 10.18 -45.07 33.48
N THR A 2 9.42 -44.02 33.16
CA THR A 2 8.82 -43.79 31.82
C THR A 2 8.16 -42.39 31.78
N THR A 3 8.94 -41.34 32.04
CA THR A 3 8.44 -39.95 32.09
C THR A 3 9.37 -39.01 31.32
N THR A 4 9.87 -39.43 30.16
CA THR A 4 10.87 -38.66 29.38
C THR A 4 10.51 -38.48 27.91
N ALA A 5 9.47 -39.13 27.39
CA ALA A 5 9.16 -39.10 25.95
C ALA A 5 8.24 -37.95 25.48
N VAL A 6 7.62 -37.18 26.38
CA VAL A 6 6.63 -36.13 26.00
C VAL A 6 7.27 -34.76 25.75
N ARG A 7 8.55 -34.54 26.11
CA ARG A 7 9.14 -33.19 26.19
C ARG A 7 9.85 -32.71 24.92
N GLU A 8 10.02 -33.53 23.89
CA GLU A 8 10.81 -33.15 22.70
C GLU A 8 9.99 -32.59 21.53
N ALA A 9 8.67 -32.71 21.53
CA ALA A 9 7.85 -32.31 20.37
C ALA A 9 7.53 -30.80 20.27
N ASP A 10 7.82 -29.99 21.30
CA ASP A 10 7.37 -28.58 21.38
C ASP A 10 8.46 -27.52 21.04
N VAL A 11 9.67 -27.94 20.63
CA VAL A 11 10.81 -27.02 20.45
C VAL A 11 10.96 -26.49 19.01
N THR A 12 10.27 -27.07 18.02
CA THR A 12 10.54 -26.81 16.60
C THR A 12 9.46 -26.04 15.85
N ALA A 13 8.48 -25.43 16.53
CA ALA A 13 7.54 -24.56 15.84
C ALA A 13 8.27 -23.32 15.30
N PRO A 14 8.36 -23.11 13.97
CA PRO A 14 9.10 -21.99 13.40
C PRO A 14 8.51 -20.67 13.90
N PRO A 15 9.34 -19.63 14.12
CA PRO A 15 8.87 -18.35 14.61
C PRO A 15 7.80 -17.81 13.66
N PHE A 16 6.61 -17.50 14.20
CA PHE A 16 5.50 -16.96 13.43
C PHE A 16 5.93 -15.67 12.71
N ARG A 17 6.07 -15.74 11.38
CA ARG A 17 6.55 -14.64 10.53
C ARG A 17 5.48 -14.26 9.51
N ARG A 18 5.09 -12.99 9.51
CA ARG A 18 4.15 -12.42 8.52
C ARG A 18 4.84 -11.90 7.26
N ARG A 19 5.76 -12.71 6.69
CA ARG A 19 6.60 -12.28 5.56
C ARG A 19 5.79 -12.06 4.30
N ALA A 20 4.84 -12.95 3.98
CA ALA A 20 4.01 -12.83 2.80
C ALA A 20 3.16 -11.56 2.83
N GLU A 21 2.52 -11.26 3.97
CA GLU A 21 1.69 -10.07 4.13
C GLU A 21 2.48 -8.77 3.95
N LEU A 22 3.72 -8.75 4.47
CA LEU A 22 4.62 -7.61 4.33
C LEU A 22 5.18 -7.47 2.91
N ILE A 23 5.46 -8.57 2.21
CA ILE A 23 5.88 -8.53 0.80
C ILE A 23 4.74 -7.98 -0.06
N ILE A 24 3.52 -8.46 0.13
CA ILE A 24 2.34 -7.98 -0.60
C ILE A 24 2.11 -6.49 -0.34
N ALA A 25 2.15 -6.04 0.92
CA ALA A 25 2.05 -4.62 1.24
C ALA A 25 3.21 -3.80 0.64
N GLY A 26 4.42 -4.35 0.59
CA GLY A 26 5.58 -3.74 -0.04
C GLY A 26 5.40 -3.55 -1.55
N ILE A 27 4.84 -4.54 -2.24
CA ILE A 27 4.51 -4.45 -3.67
C ILE A 27 3.47 -3.35 -3.91
N GLY A 28 2.41 -3.31 -3.10
CA GLY A 28 1.41 -2.24 -3.16
C GLY A 28 2.04 -0.86 -2.95
N MET A 29 2.95 -0.73 -1.97
CA MET A 29 3.66 0.52 -1.69
C MET A 29 4.56 0.96 -2.83
N ALA A 30 5.30 0.03 -3.44
CA ALA A 30 6.13 0.33 -4.60
C ALA A 30 5.28 0.78 -5.80
N ALA A 31 4.17 0.09 -6.07
CA ALA A 31 3.24 0.47 -7.13
C ALA A 31 2.61 1.86 -6.88
N CYS A 32 2.19 2.17 -5.64
CA CYS A 32 1.72 3.50 -5.26
C CYS A 32 2.78 4.58 -5.47
N ALA A 33 4.03 4.30 -5.10
CA ALA A 33 5.13 5.25 -5.25
C ALA A 33 5.38 5.58 -6.71
N VAL A 34 5.35 4.58 -7.60
CA VAL A 34 5.52 4.79 -9.04
C VAL A 34 4.32 5.51 -9.64
N LEU A 35 3.10 5.03 -9.39
CA LEU A 35 1.91 5.52 -10.09
C LEU A 35 1.38 6.83 -9.51
N GLN A 36 1.22 6.97 -8.19
CA GLN A 36 0.76 8.23 -7.58
C GLN A 36 1.92 9.20 -7.36
N GLY A 37 2.98 8.72 -6.72
CA GLY A 37 4.16 9.55 -6.41
C GLY A 37 4.87 10.02 -7.68
N GLY A 38 5.09 9.12 -8.64
CA GLY A 38 5.70 9.44 -9.93
C GLY A 38 4.85 10.40 -10.75
N PHE A 39 3.53 10.17 -10.85
CA PHE A 39 2.63 11.11 -11.53
C PHE A 39 2.68 12.51 -10.89
N ALA A 40 2.51 12.59 -9.56
CA ALA A 40 2.56 13.87 -8.86
C ALA A 40 3.89 14.59 -9.09
N LEU A 41 5.01 13.88 -9.01
CA LEU A 41 6.33 14.45 -9.22
C LEU A 41 6.54 14.92 -10.66
N VAL A 42 6.12 14.14 -11.66
CA VAL A 42 6.22 14.50 -13.08
C VAL A 42 5.44 15.78 -13.36
N ILE A 43 4.19 15.87 -12.93
CA ILE A 43 3.36 17.06 -13.17
C ILE A 43 3.95 18.28 -12.45
N THR A 44 4.31 18.16 -11.17
CA THR A 44 4.84 19.29 -10.38
C THR A 44 6.22 19.78 -10.88
N ARG A 45 7.00 18.92 -11.54
CA ARG A 45 8.33 19.27 -12.07
C ARG A 45 8.33 19.68 -13.54
N SER A 46 7.24 19.43 -14.26
CA SER A 46 7.12 19.81 -15.67
C SER A 46 6.84 21.30 -15.79
N ASP A 47 7.45 21.95 -16.77
CA ASP A 47 7.08 23.29 -17.18
C ASP A 47 5.88 23.25 -18.13
N ASP A 48 5.29 24.43 -18.36
CA ASP A 48 4.04 24.52 -19.13
C ASP A 48 4.21 24.00 -20.57
N ALA A 49 5.39 24.23 -21.16
CA ALA A 49 5.74 23.77 -22.49
C ALA A 49 5.81 22.23 -22.58
N THR A 50 6.35 21.54 -21.57
CA THR A 50 6.40 20.07 -21.54
C THR A 50 5.01 19.47 -21.32
N LEU A 51 4.20 20.11 -20.47
CA LEU A 51 2.82 19.70 -20.22
C LEU A 51 2.00 19.71 -21.51
N GLU A 52 2.06 20.81 -22.26
CA GLU A 52 1.27 20.99 -23.48
C GLU A 52 1.80 20.15 -24.66
N SER A 53 3.12 20.04 -24.83
CA SER A 53 3.71 19.34 -25.98
C SER A 53 3.76 17.82 -25.84
N THR A 54 3.81 17.30 -24.61
CA THR A 54 4.06 15.87 -24.36
C THR A 54 2.98 15.22 -23.51
N ILE A 55 2.64 15.82 -22.37
CA ILE A 55 1.77 15.17 -21.37
C ILE A 55 0.30 15.20 -21.79
N VAL A 56 -0.23 16.37 -22.16
CA VAL A 56 -1.63 16.52 -22.61
C VAL A 56 -1.94 15.65 -23.84
N PRO A 57 -1.10 15.63 -24.90
CA PRO A 57 -1.31 14.75 -26.05
C PRO A 57 -1.28 13.26 -25.67
N ALA A 58 -0.37 12.84 -24.79
CA ALA A 58 -0.31 11.45 -24.34
C ALA A 58 -1.57 11.03 -23.55
N LEU A 59 -2.10 11.92 -22.71
CA LEU A 59 -3.34 11.68 -21.97
C LEU A 59 -4.57 11.63 -22.89
N ARG A 60 -4.62 12.50 -23.91
CA ARG A 60 -5.66 12.45 -24.95
C ARG A 60 -5.59 11.16 -25.77
N ALA A 61 -4.39 10.71 -26.13
CA ALA A 61 -4.19 9.42 -26.80
C ALA A 61 -4.63 8.23 -25.93
N ALA A 62 -4.55 8.37 -24.60
CA ALA A 62 -5.10 7.40 -23.64
C ALA A 62 -6.62 7.53 -23.44
N GLY A 63 -7.29 8.46 -24.12
CA GLY A 63 -8.74 8.63 -24.11
C GLY A 63 -9.27 9.66 -23.11
N LEU A 64 -8.42 10.49 -22.50
CA LEU A 64 -8.86 11.58 -21.61
C LEU A 64 -9.18 12.84 -22.41
N ASP A 65 -10.42 13.30 -22.31
CA ASP A 65 -10.84 14.57 -22.91
C ASP A 65 -10.50 15.74 -21.99
N LEU A 66 -9.32 16.31 -22.21
CA LEU A 66 -8.82 17.49 -21.50
C LEU A 66 -8.95 18.70 -22.43
N ALA A 67 -9.72 19.71 -22.06
CA ALA A 67 -9.75 20.99 -22.78
C ALA A 67 -8.42 21.74 -22.58
N ASP A 68 -7.83 22.28 -23.65
CA ASP A 68 -6.49 22.90 -23.59
C ASP A 68 -6.43 24.07 -22.60
N ALA A 69 -7.51 24.85 -22.50
CA ALA A 69 -7.59 26.01 -21.62
C ALA A 69 -7.48 25.67 -20.11
N ASP A 70 -7.89 24.46 -19.71
CA ASP A 70 -7.97 24.06 -18.29
C ASP A 70 -7.04 22.89 -17.94
N ALA A 71 -6.37 22.28 -18.93
CA ALA A 71 -5.57 21.08 -18.74
C ALA A 71 -4.49 21.25 -17.64
N HIS A 72 -3.83 22.41 -17.59
CA HIS A 72 -2.83 22.71 -16.57
C HIS A 72 -3.40 22.71 -15.15
N VAL A 73 -4.54 23.38 -14.96
CA VAL A 73 -5.20 23.50 -13.66
C VAL A 73 -5.69 22.14 -13.20
N VAL A 74 -6.30 21.37 -14.10
CA VAL A 74 -6.79 20.01 -13.81
C VAL A 74 -5.63 19.10 -13.43
N LEU A 75 -4.56 19.08 -14.22
CA LEU A 75 -3.40 18.21 -13.98
C LEU A 75 -2.70 18.53 -12.66
N ASN A 76 -2.42 19.80 -12.38
CA ASN A 76 -1.79 20.20 -11.12
C ASN A 76 -2.68 19.88 -9.91
N THR A 77 -3.99 20.08 -10.03
CA THR A 77 -4.94 19.74 -8.97
C THR A 77 -4.95 18.24 -8.70
N MET A 78 -5.02 17.42 -9.76
CA MET A 78 -4.97 15.95 -9.65
C MET A 78 -3.63 15.49 -9.06
N ALA A 79 -2.52 16.07 -9.51
CA ALA A 79 -1.18 15.77 -9.02
C ALA A 79 -1.03 16.08 -7.53
N ALA A 80 -1.50 17.25 -7.09
CA ALA A 80 -1.51 17.63 -5.68
C ALA A 80 -2.34 16.64 -4.84
N TRP A 81 -3.52 16.25 -5.32
CA TRP A 81 -4.38 15.29 -4.63
C TRP A 81 -3.78 13.87 -4.58
N PHE A 82 -3.18 13.42 -5.67
CA PHE A 82 -2.47 12.12 -5.74
C PHE A 82 -1.23 12.12 -4.83
N GLY A 83 -0.48 13.22 -4.79
CA GLY A 83 0.67 13.38 -3.89
C GLY A 83 0.25 13.38 -2.42
N PHE A 84 -0.79 14.14 -2.06
CA PHE A 84 -1.31 14.19 -0.70
C PHE A 84 -1.81 12.82 -0.21
N SER A 85 -2.61 12.14 -1.04
CA SER A 85 -3.09 10.79 -0.71
C SER A 85 -1.95 9.78 -0.62
N PHE A 86 -0.94 9.86 -1.49
CA PHE A 86 0.25 9.03 -1.40
C PHE A 86 1.00 9.18 -0.08
N ILE A 87 1.13 10.41 0.44
CA ILE A 87 1.76 10.64 1.76
C ILE A 87 0.99 9.90 2.86
N ILE A 88 -0.34 9.96 2.85
CA ILE A 88 -1.18 9.22 3.82
C ILE A 88 -0.95 7.71 3.70
N VAL A 89 -0.97 7.18 2.48
CA VAL A 89 -0.71 5.76 2.20
C VAL A 89 0.66 5.34 2.71
N ALA A 90 1.69 6.15 2.46
CA ALA A 90 3.07 5.91 2.89
C ALA A 90 3.19 5.88 4.41
N LEU A 91 2.58 6.84 5.10
CA LEU A 91 2.58 6.92 6.56
C LEU A 91 1.84 5.73 7.18
N CYS A 92 0.63 5.43 6.71
CA CYS A 92 -0.13 4.25 7.17
C CYS A 92 0.65 2.97 6.97
N THR A 93 1.28 2.81 5.79
CA THR A 93 2.09 1.64 5.46
C THR A 93 3.32 1.54 6.37
N ALA A 94 4.06 2.63 6.56
CA ALA A 94 5.24 2.68 7.43
C ALA A 94 4.89 2.32 8.89
N ILE A 95 3.79 2.87 9.41
CA ILE A 95 3.27 2.54 10.74
C ILE A 95 2.87 1.06 10.81
N GLY A 96 2.21 0.53 9.77
CA GLY A 96 1.88 -0.88 9.63
C GLY A 96 3.12 -1.79 9.67
N PHE A 97 4.18 -1.45 8.93
CA PHE A 97 5.46 -2.15 8.96
C PHE A 97 6.12 -2.10 10.34
N PHE A 98 6.12 -0.94 10.99
CA PHE A 98 6.69 -0.77 12.33
C PHE A 98 5.98 -1.66 13.36
N PHE A 99 4.65 -1.62 13.42
CA PHE A 99 3.88 -2.46 14.33
C PHE A 99 3.95 -3.95 13.98
N ALA A 100 4.05 -4.31 12.70
CA ALA A 100 4.25 -5.69 12.28
C ALA A 100 5.57 -6.27 12.77
N ARG A 101 6.64 -5.44 12.80
CA ARG A 101 7.95 -5.84 13.33
C ARG A 101 7.96 -5.95 14.85
N LEU A 102 7.33 -5.01 15.56
CA LEU A 102 7.29 -4.97 17.03
C LEU A 102 6.34 -6.00 17.65
N ARG A 103 5.17 -6.20 17.05
CA ARG A 103 4.12 -7.09 17.58
C ARG A 103 3.49 -7.94 16.47
N PRO A 104 4.22 -8.92 15.90
CA PRO A 104 3.74 -9.71 14.76
C PRO A 104 2.48 -10.53 15.06
N ARG A 105 2.11 -10.74 16.32
CA ARG A 105 0.90 -11.49 16.71
C ARG A 105 -0.36 -10.63 16.77
N ARG A 106 -0.27 -9.28 16.76
CA ARG A 106 -1.44 -8.40 16.82
C ARG A 106 -2.13 -8.29 15.46
N ARG A 107 -3.43 -8.58 15.43
CA ARG A 107 -4.29 -8.39 14.25
C ARG A 107 -4.55 -6.90 13.94
N ALA A 108 -4.43 -6.04 14.95
CA ALA A 108 -4.61 -4.59 14.82
C ALA A 108 -3.69 -3.95 13.77
N THR A 109 -2.55 -4.56 13.46
CA THR A 109 -1.65 -4.07 12.40
C THR A 109 -2.30 -4.09 11.02
N GLY A 110 -3.25 -5.01 10.77
CA GLY A 110 -4.02 -5.06 9.53
C GLY A 110 -4.87 -3.81 9.30
N LEU A 111 -5.28 -3.10 10.35
CA LEU A 111 -6.06 -1.86 10.23
C LEU A 111 -5.25 -0.75 9.52
N PHE A 112 -3.93 -0.71 9.70
CA PHE A 112 -3.08 0.27 9.02
C PHE A 112 -2.96 -0.03 7.53
N PHE A 113 -2.86 -1.31 7.14
CA PHE A 113 -2.88 -1.69 5.72
C PHE A 113 -4.27 -1.49 5.10
N LEU A 114 -5.35 -1.71 5.87
CA LEU A 114 -6.70 -1.38 5.43
C LEU A 114 -6.85 0.13 5.19
N ALA A 115 -6.39 0.96 6.14
CA ALA A 115 -6.40 2.41 6.02
C ALA A 115 -5.56 2.87 4.81
N ALA A 116 -4.40 2.27 4.58
CA ALA A 116 -3.57 2.54 3.39
C ALA A 116 -4.32 2.20 2.09
N GLY A 117 -4.95 1.03 2.01
CA GLY A 117 -5.75 0.63 0.85
C GLY A 117 -6.92 1.58 0.59
N LEU A 118 -7.66 1.97 1.63
CA LEU A 118 -8.77 2.92 1.52
C LEU A 118 -8.30 4.32 1.11
N ALA A 119 -7.21 4.81 1.71
CA ALA A 119 -6.63 6.10 1.34
C ALA A 119 -6.15 6.12 -0.12
N CYS A 120 -5.57 5.02 -0.61
CA CYS A 120 -5.22 4.87 -2.03
C CYS A 120 -6.47 4.91 -2.92
N LEU A 121 -7.53 4.19 -2.52
CA LEU A 121 -8.75 4.08 -3.32
C LEU A 121 -9.49 5.42 -3.43
N PHE A 122 -9.77 6.07 -2.30
CA PHE A 122 -10.44 7.37 -2.29
C PHE A 122 -9.54 8.49 -2.82
N GLY A 123 -8.24 8.43 -2.53
CA GLY A 123 -7.26 9.38 -3.02
C GLY A 123 -7.11 9.36 -4.54
N THR A 124 -7.35 8.23 -5.18
CA THR A 124 -7.26 8.08 -6.63
C THR A 124 -8.61 8.00 -7.32
N GLN A 125 -9.71 8.30 -6.61
CA GLN A 125 -11.07 8.19 -7.14
C GLN A 125 -11.33 6.81 -7.78
N PHE A 126 -10.87 5.74 -7.13
CA PHE A 126 -10.96 4.34 -7.55
C PHE A 126 -10.12 3.95 -8.80
N VAL A 127 -9.35 4.87 -9.39
CA VAL A 127 -8.50 4.58 -10.56
C VAL A 127 -7.43 3.53 -10.22
N LEU A 128 -6.81 3.62 -9.03
CA LEU A 128 -5.77 2.67 -8.59
C LEU A 128 -6.33 1.51 -7.76
N TYR A 129 -7.55 1.04 -8.06
CA TYR A 129 -8.11 -0.16 -7.42
C TYR A 129 -7.18 -1.39 -7.46
N PRO A 130 -6.49 -1.71 -8.58
CA PRO A 130 -5.56 -2.84 -8.63
C PRO A 130 -4.40 -2.73 -7.63
N VAL A 131 -3.98 -1.49 -7.32
CA VAL A 131 -2.92 -1.24 -6.34
C VAL A 131 -3.47 -1.33 -4.92
N ALA A 132 -4.63 -0.72 -4.66
CA ALA A 132 -5.32 -0.81 -3.39
C ALA A 132 -5.59 -2.27 -2.98
N PHE A 133 -5.86 -3.15 -3.95
CA PHE A 133 -6.06 -4.58 -3.74
C PHE A 133 -4.91 -5.25 -2.96
N PHE A 134 -3.64 -4.92 -3.23
CA PHE A 134 -2.52 -5.49 -2.49
C PHE A 134 -2.58 -5.14 -0.99
N PHE A 135 -2.91 -3.91 -0.66
CA PHE A 135 -3.07 -3.48 0.73
C PHE A 135 -4.27 -4.16 1.40
N LEU A 136 -5.39 -4.28 0.69
CA LEU A 136 -6.58 -4.96 1.20
C LEU A 136 -6.34 -6.45 1.44
N VAL A 137 -5.64 -7.14 0.52
CA VAL A 137 -5.24 -8.54 0.69
C VAL A 137 -4.30 -8.68 1.89
N SER A 138 -3.31 -7.79 2.04
CA SER A 138 -2.44 -7.80 3.21
C SER A 138 -3.25 -7.63 4.51
N ALA A 139 -4.18 -6.68 4.55
CA ALA A 139 -5.07 -6.47 5.69
C ALA A 139 -5.95 -7.70 6.01
N ALA A 140 -6.52 -8.32 4.98
CA ALA A 140 -7.34 -9.53 5.11
C ALA A 140 -6.51 -10.71 5.67
N LEU A 141 -5.29 -10.90 5.18
CA LEU A 141 -4.38 -11.92 5.72
C LEU A 141 -4.00 -11.63 7.17
N PHE A 142 -3.83 -10.36 7.54
CA PHE A 142 -3.62 -9.97 8.94
C PHE A 142 -4.82 -10.28 9.85
N ALA A 143 -6.05 -10.17 9.33
CA ALA A 143 -7.28 -10.45 10.06
C ALA A 143 -7.55 -11.96 10.21
N VAL A 144 -7.37 -12.72 9.13
CA VAL A 144 -7.70 -14.17 9.07
C VAL A 144 -6.61 -15.02 9.73
N ARG A 145 -5.33 -14.67 9.56
CA ARG A 145 -4.23 -15.51 10.04
C ARG A 145 -4.08 -15.41 11.56
N THR A 146 -4.63 -16.41 12.25
CA THR A 146 -4.55 -16.56 13.70
C THR A 146 -3.13 -16.94 14.11
N ALA A 147 -2.61 -16.30 15.16
CA ALA A 147 -1.35 -16.74 15.74
C ALA A 147 -1.66 -17.94 16.61
N THR A 148 -1.25 -19.15 16.20
CA THR A 148 -1.41 -20.37 17.00
C THR A 148 -0.91 -20.07 18.42
N PRO A 149 -1.75 -20.18 19.46
CA PRO A 149 -1.31 -19.92 20.83
C PRO A 149 -0.13 -20.85 21.12
N ARG A 150 0.98 -20.30 21.65
CA ARG A 150 1.93 -21.16 22.35
C ARG A 150 1.13 -21.76 23.49
N SER A 151 1.10 -23.09 23.59
CA SER A 151 0.57 -23.72 24.79
C SER A 151 1.41 -23.18 25.94
N SER A 152 0.79 -22.38 26.81
CA SER A 152 1.37 -22.06 28.11
C SER A 152 1.10 -23.28 28.97
N SER A 153 2.08 -24.18 29.00
CA SER A 153 2.20 -25.17 30.07
C SER A 153 2.87 -24.52 31.28
#